data_AF-A0AAW8STS5-F1
#
_entry.id   AF-A0AAW8STS5-F1
#
_cell.length_a   1.000
_cell.length_b   1.000
_cell.length_c   1.000
_cell.angle_alpha   90.00
_cell.angle_beta   90.00
_cell.angle_gamma   90.00
#
_symmetry.space_group_name_H-M   'P 1'
#
loop_
_entity.id
_entity.type
_entity.pdbx_description
1 polymer ?
#
loop_
_entity_poly.entity_id
_entity_poly.type
_entity_poly.pdbx_seq_one_letter_code
_entity_poly.pdbx_strand_id
1 'polypeptide(L)'
;MTKQERLKKANDFIKLIASTGRKFFNYEENGGSIGRFELRSGRTYFIDGYTNKSIYAYENHYFGNSFTEGGTMQALVLDIAEFIRTGKPTNAKSGYGGIYCDYWGYPSQDMATIQQRAKEIGFTAGLEEDLDRHGYIVE
;
A
#
# COMPACT_ATOMS: atom_id res chain seq x y z
N MET A 1 4.87 -10.86 15.42
CA MET A 1 3.87 -9.81 15.12
C MET A 1 2.51 -10.46 14.88
N THR A 2 1.47 -9.99 15.55
CA THR A 2 0.08 -10.45 15.41
C THR A 2 -0.60 -9.88 14.17
N LYS A 3 -1.76 -10.44 13.79
CA LYS A 3 -2.55 -9.91 12.67
C LYS A 3 -3.05 -8.47 12.94
N GLN A 4 -3.40 -8.17 14.18
CA GLN A 4 -3.84 -6.82 14.60
C GLN A 4 -2.69 -5.81 14.53
N GLU A 5 -1.47 -6.19 14.93
CA GLU A 5 -0.29 -5.33 14.81
C GLU A 5 0.05 -5.04 13.35
N ARG A 6 -0.06 -6.04 12.47
CA ARG A 6 0.11 -5.86 11.02
C ARG A 6 -0.94 -4.93 10.43
N LEU A 7 -2.20 -5.08 10.83
CA LEU A 7 -3.28 -4.17 10.42
C LEU A 7 -2.93 -2.72 10.78
N LYS A 8 -2.45 -2.47 12.02
CA LYS A 8 -2.05 -1.14 12.45
C LYS A 8 -0.92 -0.59 11.57
N LYS A 9 0.14 -1.38 11.37
CA LYS A 9 1.28 -0.96 10.52
C LYS A 9 0.87 -0.70 9.07
N ALA A 10 -0.02 -1.52 8.51
CA ALA A 10 -0.57 -1.34 7.18
C ALA A 10 -1.38 -0.03 7.07
N ASN A 11 -2.22 0.28 8.06
CA ASN A 11 -2.95 1.54 8.09
C ASN A 11 -2.03 2.76 8.27
N ASP A 12 -0.98 2.64 9.09
CA ASP A 12 0.06 3.67 9.20
C ASP A 12 0.81 3.86 7.86
N PHE A 13 1.01 2.78 7.09
CA PHE A 13 1.62 2.84 5.76
C PHE A 13 0.71 3.47 4.69
N ILE A 14 -0.58 3.15 4.68
CA ILE A 14 -1.55 3.82 3.80
C ILE A 14 -1.60 5.32 4.09
N LYS A 15 -1.58 5.72 5.37
CA LYS A 15 -1.53 7.15 5.75
C LYS A 15 -0.28 7.85 5.22
N LEU A 16 0.89 7.20 5.27
CA LEU A 16 2.11 7.75 4.68
C LEU A 16 1.93 7.99 3.17
N ILE A 17 1.39 7.02 2.44
CA ILE A 17 1.14 7.16 1.00
C ILE A 17 0.14 8.30 0.73
N ALA A 18 -0.90 8.42 1.56
CA ALA A 18 -1.92 9.46 1.51
C ALA A 18 -1.44 10.86 1.87
N SER A 19 -0.26 11.00 2.48
CA SER A 19 0.36 12.28 2.81
C SER A 19 1.59 12.61 1.93
N THR A 20 1.92 11.77 0.96
CA THR A 20 3.17 11.85 0.19
C THR A 20 2.87 11.97 -1.31
N GLY A 21 3.70 12.70 -2.06
CA GLY A 21 3.57 12.85 -3.51
C GLY A 21 2.17 13.27 -3.95
N ARG A 22 1.53 12.45 -4.78
CA ARG A 22 0.17 12.69 -5.31
C ARG A 22 -0.95 12.36 -4.33
N LYS A 23 -0.63 11.99 -3.09
CA LYS A 23 -1.57 11.69 -2.00
C LYS A 23 -2.58 10.58 -2.34
N PHE A 24 -2.15 9.48 -2.97
CA PHE A 24 -3.04 8.33 -3.19
C PHE A 24 -3.72 7.88 -1.90
N PHE A 25 -4.96 7.42 -1.99
CA PHE A 25 -5.85 7.08 -0.87
C PHE A 25 -6.40 8.26 -0.07
N ASN A 26 -6.04 9.51 -0.38
CA ASN A 26 -6.53 10.69 0.33
C ASN A 26 -7.69 11.36 -0.41
N TYR A 27 -8.88 11.34 0.20
CA TYR A 27 -10.06 12.04 -0.31
C TYR A 27 -10.62 13.09 0.65
N GLU A 28 -9.89 13.46 1.71
CA GLU A 28 -10.37 14.37 2.75
C GLU A 28 -10.72 15.76 2.19
N GLU A 29 -9.93 16.27 1.24
CA GLU A 29 -10.18 17.55 0.54
C GLU A 29 -11.46 17.51 -0.32
N ASN A 30 -11.97 16.31 -0.66
CA ASN A 30 -13.17 16.09 -1.47
C ASN A 30 -14.37 15.59 -0.65
N GLY A 31 -14.33 15.75 0.68
CA GLY A 31 -15.40 15.30 1.59
C GLY A 31 -15.43 13.78 1.84
N GLY A 32 -14.39 13.07 1.39
CA GLY A 32 -14.16 11.65 1.69
C GLY A 32 -13.26 11.46 2.90
N SER A 33 -12.56 10.32 2.93
CA SER A 33 -11.61 9.96 3.99
C SER A 33 -10.34 9.33 3.43
N ILE A 34 -9.35 9.08 4.29
CA ILE A 34 -8.21 8.24 3.92
C ILE A 34 -8.66 6.77 3.84
N GLY A 35 -8.33 6.10 2.73
CA GLY A 35 -8.56 4.67 2.57
C GLY A 35 -7.93 3.86 3.71
N ARG A 36 -8.55 2.76 4.15
CA ARG A 36 -8.06 2.02 5.32
C ARG A 36 -8.44 0.55 5.31
N PHE A 37 -7.64 -0.26 5.98
CA PHE A 37 -7.97 -1.65 6.25
C PHE A 37 -8.76 -1.82 7.55
N GLU A 38 -9.68 -2.77 7.53
CA GLU A 38 -10.43 -3.25 8.69
C GLU A 38 -10.36 -4.79 8.77
N LEU A 39 -10.34 -5.33 9.99
CA LEU A 39 -10.49 -6.75 10.24
C LEU A 39 -11.90 -7.06 10.74
N ARG A 40 -12.56 -8.02 10.10
CA ARG A 40 -13.90 -8.50 10.50
C ARG A 40 -13.90 -10.01 10.48
N SER A 41 -14.10 -10.64 11.64
CA SER A 41 -14.12 -12.10 11.80
C SER A 41 -12.93 -12.81 11.13
N GLY A 42 -11.73 -12.25 11.29
CA GLY A 42 -10.50 -12.80 10.71
C GLY A 42 -10.30 -12.51 9.22
N ARG A 43 -11.23 -11.86 8.52
CA ARG A 43 -11.09 -11.41 7.13
C ARG A 43 -10.62 -9.97 7.05
N THR A 44 -9.82 -9.66 6.03
CA THR A 44 -9.28 -8.32 5.77
C THR A 44 -10.15 -7.61 4.73
N TYR A 45 -10.64 -6.43 5.07
CA TYR A 45 -11.39 -5.56 4.16
C TYR A 45 -10.63 -4.26 3.95
N PHE A 46 -10.74 -3.69 2.75
CA PHE A 46 -10.32 -2.33 2.46
C PHE A 46 -11.56 -1.43 2.36
N ILE A 47 -11.54 -0.29 3.04
CA ILE A 47 -12.56 0.74 2.97
C ILE A 47 -12.04 1.80 2.02
N ASP A 48 -12.73 1.96 0.89
CA ASP A 48 -12.40 2.96 -0.12
C ASP A 48 -12.69 4.37 0.42
N GLY A 49 -11.71 5.27 0.33
CA GLY A 49 -11.79 6.57 0.98
C GLY A 49 -12.81 7.53 0.36
N TYR A 50 -13.08 7.38 -0.94
CA TYR A 50 -14.03 8.21 -1.67
C TYR A 50 -15.46 7.67 -1.54
N THR A 51 -15.67 6.38 -1.83
CA THR A 51 -17.01 5.78 -1.84
C THR A 51 -17.47 5.26 -0.47
N ASN A 52 -16.57 5.15 0.51
CA ASN A 52 -16.78 4.48 1.80
C ASN A 52 -17.25 3.02 1.70
N LYS A 53 -17.13 2.40 0.52
CA LYS A 53 -17.50 1.00 0.32
C LYS A 53 -16.48 0.08 0.97
N SER A 54 -16.99 -1.00 1.57
CA SER A 54 -16.19 -2.07 2.15
C SER A 54 -15.93 -3.16 1.12
N ILE A 55 -14.66 -3.38 0.80
CA ILE A 55 -14.20 -4.31 -0.23
C ILE A 55 -13.48 -5.46 0.45
N TYR A 56 -13.81 -6.70 0.09
CA TYR A 56 -13.07 -7.85 0.58
C TYR A 56 -11.71 -7.94 -0.12
N ALA A 57 -10.63 -7.60 0.59
CA ALA A 57 -9.28 -7.52 0.05
C ALA A 57 -8.62 -8.90 0.02
N TYR A 58 -9.07 -9.75 -0.91
CA TYR A 58 -8.54 -11.10 -1.10
C TYR A 58 -8.15 -11.37 -2.56
N GLU A 59 -9.02 -11.01 -3.50
CA GLU A 59 -8.83 -11.23 -4.94
C GLU A 59 -9.37 -10.04 -5.75
N ASN A 60 -8.88 -9.90 -6.98
CA ASN A 60 -9.18 -8.75 -7.84
C ASN A 60 -10.67 -8.54 -8.13
N HIS A 61 -11.44 -9.61 -8.30
CA HIS A 61 -12.86 -9.51 -8.69
C HIS A 61 -13.74 -8.88 -7.61
N TYR A 62 -13.28 -8.79 -6.36
CA TYR A 62 -14.02 -8.14 -5.29
C TYR A 62 -14.00 -6.60 -5.36
N PHE A 63 -13.06 -6.00 -6.10
CA PHE A 63 -12.89 -4.54 -6.14
C PHE A 63 -13.93 -3.86 -7.04
N GLY A 64 -14.14 -4.39 -8.26
CA GLY A 64 -15.17 -3.92 -9.20
C GLY A 64 -15.32 -2.39 -9.26
N ASN A 65 -16.57 -1.91 -9.29
CA ASN A 65 -16.91 -0.48 -9.27
C ASN A 65 -16.93 0.14 -7.86
N SER A 66 -16.22 -0.48 -6.91
CA SER A 66 -16.18 -0.03 -5.52
C SER A 66 -14.85 0.61 -5.14
N PHE A 67 -13.86 0.60 -6.04
CA PHE A 67 -12.51 1.10 -5.80
C PHE A 67 -12.15 2.24 -6.77
N THR A 68 -11.52 3.30 -6.27
CA THR A 68 -11.41 4.56 -7.01
C THR A 68 -10.00 4.94 -7.46
N GLU A 69 -8.96 4.24 -7.00
CA GLU A 69 -7.56 4.62 -7.20
C GLU A 69 -6.91 4.01 -8.46
N GLY A 70 -7.56 3.03 -9.10
CA GLY A 70 -7.06 2.35 -10.31
C GLY A 70 -6.18 1.11 -10.04
N GLY A 71 -5.82 0.40 -11.12
CA GLY A 71 -5.26 -0.96 -11.03
C GLY A 71 -3.95 -1.09 -10.24
N THR A 72 -3.05 -0.11 -10.32
CA THR A 72 -1.77 -0.15 -9.57
C THR A 72 -2.01 -0.08 -8.07
N MET A 73 -2.88 0.81 -7.62
CA MET A 73 -3.24 0.92 -6.20
C MET A 73 -4.06 -0.27 -5.73
N GLN A 74 -4.88 -0.87 -6.60
CA GLN A 74 -5.58 -2.12 -6.29
C GLN A 74 -4.60 -3.26 -6.01
N ALA A 75 -3.57 -3.42 -6.86
CA ALA A 75 -2.54 -4.43 -6.65
C ALA A 75 -1.77 -4.20 -5.33
N LEU A 76 -1.45 -2.94 -5.02
CA LEU A 76 -0.83 -2.59 -3.74
C LEU A 76 -1.70 -2.94 -2.53
N VAL A 77 -3.01 -2.64 -2.59
CA VAL A 77 -3.95 -2.99 -1.52
C VAL A 77 -4.00 -4.51 -1.31
N LEU A 78 -3.97 -5.29 -2.39
CA LEU A 78 -3.93 -6.76 -2.31
C LEU A 78 -2.64 -7.29 -1.69
N ASP A 79 -1.48 -6.74 -2.06
CA ASP A 79 -0.19 -7.10 -1.43
C ASP A 79 -0.22 -6.80 0.07
N ILE A 80 -0.70 -5.61 0.46
CA ILE A 80 -0.80 -5.23 1.87
C ILE A 80 -1.77 -6.17 2.61
N ALA A 81 -2.88 -6.55 1.98
CA ALA A 81 -3.83 -7.50 2.55
C ALA A 81 -3.22 -8.90 2.74
N GLU A 82 -2.39 -9.36 1.79
CA GLU A 82 -1.61 -10.59 1.93
C GLU A 82 -0.64 -10.51 3.11
N PHE A 83 0.10 -9.42 3.24
CA PHE A 83 0.97 -9.18 4.39
C PHE A 83 0.19 -9.22 5.70
N ILE A 84 -0.96 -8.56 5.80
CA ILE A 84 -1.82 -8.61 6.99
C ILE A 84 -2.23 -10.07 7.29
N ARG A 85 -2.65 -10.82 6.27
CA ARG A 85 -3.12 -12.21 6.41
C ARG A 85 -2.01 -13.17 6.84
N THR A 86 -0.86 -13.13 6.17
CA THR A 86 0.19 -14.16 6.29
C THR A 86 1.30 -13.76 7.27
N GLY A 87 1.56 -12.46 7.41
CA GLY A 87 2.73 -11.93 8.10
C GLY A 87 4.05 -12.20 7.40
N LYS A 88 4.03 -12.71 6.17
CA LYS A 88 5.21 -12.87 5.34
C LYS A 88 5.44 -11.59 4.54
N PRO A 89 6.70 -11.19 4.32
CA PRO A 89 7.02 -10.14 3.35
C PRO A 89 6.49 -10.51 1.97
N THR A 90 6.00 -9.53 1.22
CA THR A 90 5.68 -9.65 -0.20
C THR A 90 6.90 -9.25 -1.03
N ASN A 91 6.89 -9.57 -2.32
CA ASN A 91 7.88 -9.02 -3.24
C ASN A 91 7.67 -7.51 -3.47
N ALA A 92 6.52 -6.95 -3.06
CA ALA A 92 6.09 -5.57 -3.24
C ALA A 92 6.24 -5.01 -4.67
N LYS A 93 6.23 -5.92 -5.66
CA LYS A 93 6.36 -5.65 -7.10
C LYS A 93 5.01 -5.83 -7.82
N SER A 94 3.91 -6.15 -7.14
CA SER A 94 2.62 -6.43 -7.80
C SER A 94 2.06 -5.21 -8.53
N GLY A 95 1.27 -5.48 -9.58
CA GLY A 95 0.82 -4.45 -10.52
C GLY A 95 1.94 -4.02 -11.47
N TYR A 96 1.97 -2.74 -11.80
CA TYR A 96 3.00 -2.17 -12.69
C TYR A 96 4.32 -1.90 -11.94
N GLY A 97 4.81 -2.90 -11.18
CA GLY A 97 6.05 -2.85 -10.39
C GLY A 97 5.92 -2.36 -8.93
N GLY A 98 4.70 -2.27 -8.40
CA GLY A 98 4.42 -1.98 -7.00
C GLY A 98 5.07 -0.70 -6.48
N ILE A 99 5.66 -0.74 -5.27
CA ILE A 99 6.34 0.42 -4.66
C ILE A 99 7.75 0.66 -5.23
N TYR A 100 8.23 -0.24 -6.09
CA TYR A 100 9.57 -0.19 -6.70
C TYR A 100 9.56 0.31 -8.14
N CYS A 101 8.41 0.81 -8.62
CA CYS A 101 8.30 1.35 -9.96
C CYS A 101 8.35 2.88 -9.99
N ASP A 102 8.77 3.42 -11.13
CA ASP A 102 8.93 4.86 -11.32
C ASP A 102 7.64 5.54 -11.82
N TYR A 103 6.55 4.78 -11.98
CA TYR A 103 5.32 5.23 -12.65
C TYR A 103 4.31 5.91 -11.74
N TRP A 104 4.58 6.00 -10.44
CA TRP A 104 3.69 6.71 -9.51
C TRP A 104 3.72 8.24 -9.76
N GLY A 105 4.77 8.73 -10.44
CA GLY A 105 4.98 10.17 -10.66
C GLY A 105 5.28 10.92 -9.36
N TYR A 106 5.82 10.22 -8.37
CA TYR A 106 6.28 10.79 -7.10
C TYR A 106 7.75 11.22 -7.26
N PRO A 107 8.19 12.28 -6.56
CA PRO A 107 9.62 12.56 -6.41
C PRO A 107 10.39 11.36 -5.87
N SER A 108 11.65 11.22 -6.26
CA SER A 108 12.51 10.12 -5.81
C SER A 108 12.61 10.01 -4.28
N GLN A 109 12.69 11.15 -3.58
CA GLN A 109 12.76 11.21 -2.11
C GLN A 109 11.47 10.66 -1.45
N ASP A 110 10.32 10.95 -2.05
CA ASP A 110 9.02 10.49 -1.61
C ASP A 110 8.89 8.97 -1.78
N MET A 111 9.34 8.45 -2.93
CA MET A 111 9.39 7.00 -3.18
C MET A 111 10.36 6.30 -2.22
N ALA A 112 11.55 6.87 -1.97
CA ALA A 112 12.51 6.34 -1.02
C ALA A 112 11.92 6.27 0.40
N THR A 113 11.17 7.28 0.82
CA THR A 113 10.49 7.30 2.12
C THR A 113 9.45 6.17 2.23
N ILE A 114 8.65 5.95 1.18
CA ILE A 114 7.67 4.87 1.11
C ILE A 114 8.35 3.50 1.16
N GLN A 115 9.42 3.30 0.38
CA GLN A 115 10.17 2.05 0.33
C GLN A 115 10.88 1.74 1.65
N GLN A 116 11.47 2.75 2.29
CA GLN A 116 12.08 2.60 3.60
C GLN A 116 11.04 2.19 4.63
N ARG A 117 9.89 2.86 4.65
CA ARG A 117 8.80 2.50 5.56
C ARG A 117 8.29 1.08 5.33
N ALA A 118 8.16 0.66 4.07
CA ALA A 118 7.77 -0.69 3.70
C ALA A 118 8.72 -1.76 4.27
N LYS A 119 10.04 -1.52 4.21
CA LYS A 119 11.06 -2.39 4.82
C LYS A 119 10.92 -2.44 6.35
N GLU A 120 10.80 -1.27 7.01
CA GLU A 120 10.68 -1.16 8.47
C GLU A 120 9.47 -1.90 9.05
N ILE A 121 8.34 -1.90 8.33
CA ILE A 121 7.13 -2.59 8.78
C ILE A 121 7.14 -4.09 8.49
N GLY A 122 8.15 -4.58 7.76
CA GLY A 122 8.27 -5.96 7.31
C GLY A 122 7.34 -6.33 6.15
N PHE A 123 6.84 -5.33 5.42
CA PHE A 123 5.98 -5.54 4.24
C PHE A 123 6.78 -6.13 3.07
N THR A 124 8.05 -5.73 2.94
CA THR A 124 8.98 -6.26 1.92
C THR A 124 10.35 -6.51 2.55
N ALA A 125 11.09 -7.47 1.99
CA ALA A 125 12.50 -7.68 2.33
C ALA A 125 13.43 -6.66 1.65
N GLY A 126 12.92 -5.88 0.69
CA GLY A 126 13.76 -5.07 -0.21
C GLY A 126 14.00 -5.76 -1.55
N LEU A 127 14.66 -5.05 -2.45
CA LEU A 127 15.24 -5.64 -3.66
C LEU A 127 16.62 -6.19 -3.29
N GLU A 128 16.89 -7.47 -3.54
CA GLU A 128 18.27 -8.00 -3.53
C GLU A 128 19.12 -7.35 -4.65
N GLU A 129 18.47 -6.87 -5.71
CA GLU A 129 19.06 -6.25 -6.90
C GLU A 129 19.47 -4.77 -6.71
N ASP A 130 19.20 -4.17 -5.54
CA ASP A 130 19.56 -2.77 -5.24
C ASP A 130 21.07 -2.56 -4.95
N LEU A 131 21.90 -3.60 -5.02
CA LEU A 131 23.36 -3.42 -5.05
C LEU A 131 23.85 -2.80 -6.38
N ASP A 132 23.05 -2.84 -7.45
CA ASP A 132 23.45 -2.34 -8.79
C ASP A 132 22.71 -1.08 -9.25
N ARG A 133 21.68 -0.60 -8.52
CA ARG A 133 21.10 0.73 -8.77
C ARG A 133 21.88 1.81 -8.02
N HIS A 134 23.11 2.04 -8.46
CA HIS A 134 23.86 3.26 -8.18
C HIS A 134 23.03 4.49 -8.60
N GLY A 135 22.36 5.16 -7.65
CA GLY A 135 21.65 6.41 -7.97
C GLY A 135 20.74 6.98 -6.88
N TYR A 136 20.36 6.21 -5.86
CA TYR A 136 19.52 6.72 -4.76
C TYR A 136 20.23 6.74 -3.41
N ILE A 137 21.49 7.19 -3.40
CA ILE A 137 22.12 7.70 -2.18
C ILE A 137 21.87 9.20 -2.17
N VAL A 138 21.00 9.65 -1.27
CA VAL A 138 20.91 11.06 -0.88
C VAL A 138 22.02 11.27 0.16
N GLU A 139 23.04 12.06 -0.19
CA GLU A 139 23.93 12.69 0.79
C GLU A 139 23.17 13.74 1.62
#